data_AF-A0A923NUS1-F1
#
_entry.id   AF-A0A923NUS1-F1
#
_cell.length_a   1.000
_cell.length_b   1.000
_cell.length_c   1.000
_cell.angle_alpha   90.00
_cell.angle_beta   90.00
_cell.angle_gamma   90.00
#
_symmetry.space_group_name_H-M   'P 1'
#
loop_
_entity.id
_entity.type
_entity.pdbx_description
1 polymer ?
#
loop_
_entity_poly.entity_id
_entity_poly.type
_entity_poly.pdbx_seq_one_letter_code
_entity_poly.pdbx_strand_id
1 'polypeptide(L)'
;MTAKCLKKRWEDFAFAEADGEPIGDVQKRNIEALNEILQKYADKNIVIGTHGTALSSIFNYYDPGFNGESFMKIIDFMPYIVKTEFAGNKFLSKEELFYIKKKYIDV
;
A
#
# COMPACT_ATOMS: atom_id res chain seq x y z
N MET A 1 -13.91 -0.91 -11.58
CA MET A 1 -12.90 -1.99 -11.66
C MET A 1 -13.53 -3.29 -11.19
N THR A 2 -13.50 -4.37 -11.99
CA THR A 2 -14.07 -5.67 -11.57
C THR A 2 -13.08 -6.43 -10.69
N ALA A 3 -13.56 -7.34 -9.84
CA ALA A 3 -12.70 -8.17 -8.98
C ALA A 3 -11.65 -8.97 -9.79
N LYS A 4 -12.02 -9.39 -11.02
CA LYS A 4 -11.12 -10.08 -11.95
C LYS A 4 -9.97 -9.19 -12.43
N CYS A 5 -10.25 -7.92 -12.76
CA CYS A 5 -9.21 -6.99 -13.18
C CYS A 5 -8.26 -6.68 -12.03
N LEU A 6 -8.79 -6.50 -10.82
CA LEU A 6 -7.98 -6.28 -9.63
C LEU A 6 -7.05 -7.45 -9.34
N LYS A 7 -7.56 -8.69 -9.40
CA LYS A 7 -6.73 -9.89 -9.24
C LYS A 7 -5.59 -9.94 -10.26
N LYS A 8 -5.90 -9.70 -11.54
CA LYS A 8 -4.89 -9.70 -12.61
C LYS A 8 -3.80 -8.65 -12.40
N ARG A 9 -4.14 -7.45 -11.93
CA ARG A 9 -3.16 -6.39 -11.60
C ARG A 9 -2.17 -6.79 -10.49
N TRP A 10 -2.60 -7.64 -9.55
CA TRP A 10 -1.75 -8.14 -8.47
C TRP A 10 -0.98 -9.41 -8.85
N GLU A 11 -1.35 -10.11 -9.93
CA GLU A 11 -0.62 -11.25 -10.49
C GLU A 11 0.44 -10.82 -11.52
N ASP A 12 0.20 -9.71 -12.22
CA ASP A 12 1.10 -9.14 -13.22
C ASP A 12 1.23 -7.62 -13.01
N PHE A 13 2.37 -7.20 -12.46
CA PHE A 13 2.64 -5.80 -12.12
C PHE A 13 2.88 -4.91 -13.34
N ALA A 14 3.05 -5.50 -14.53
CA ALA A 14 3.12 -4.77 -15.80
C ALA A 14 1.74 -4.62 -16.47
N PHE A 15 0.72 -5.35 -15.98
CA PHE A 15 -0.62 -5.27 -16.53
C PHE A 15 -1.36 -4.01 -16.05
N ALA A 16 -1.95 -3.30 -17.01
CA ALA A 16 -2.99 -2.32 -16.80
C ALA A 16 -4.03 -2.38 -17.93
N GLU A 17 -5.26 -1.95 -17.64
CA GLU A 17 -6.26 -1.61 -18.65
C GLU A 17 -5.81 -0.39 -19.48
N ALA A 18 -6.47 -0.12 -20.61
CA ALA A 18 -6.05 0.90 -21.58
C ALA A 18 -5.78 2.30 -21.00
N ASP A 19 -6.50 2.68 -19.95
CA ASP A 19 -6.35 3.97 -19.24
C ASP A 19 -5.88 3.78 -17.78
N GLY A 20 -5.33 2.60 -17.45
CA GLY A 20 -4.86 2.24 -16.13
C GLY A 20 -3.37 2.50 -15.92
N GLU A 21 -2.96 2.58 -14.66
CA GLU A 21 -1.56 2.54 -14.25
C GLU A 21 -1.23 1.13 -13.72
N PRO A 22 -0.14 0.48 -14.18
CA PRO A 22 0.31 -0.80 -13.65
C PRO A 22 0.73 -0.67 -12.17
N ILE A 23 0.54 -1.74 -11.39
CA ILE A 23 0.94 -1.73 -9.97
C ILE A 23 2.45 -1.54 -9.81
N GLY A 24 3.26 -2.02 -10.76
CA GLY A 24 4.71 -1.79 -10.77
C GLY A 24 5.08 -0.31 -10.81
N ASP A 25 4.40 0.49 -11.65
CA ASP A 25 4.64 1.92 -11.75
C ASP A 25 4.16 2.67 -10.49
N VAL A 26 3.00 2.27 -9.94
CA VAL A 26 2.49 2.76 -8.65
C VAL A 26 3.50 2.47 -7.54
N GLN A 27 4.00 1.24 -7.44
CA GLN A 27 4.98 0.85 -6.43
C GLN A 27 6.24 1.69 -6.55
N LYS A 28 6.79 1.79 -7.76
CA LYS A 28 8.02 2.54 -8.04
C LYS A 28 7.92 3.98 -7.55
N ARG A 29 6.91 4.74 -8.01
CA ARG A 29 6.77 6.16 -7.63
C ARG A 29 6.52 6.35 -6.13
N ASN A 30 5.83 5.42 -5.48
CA ASN A 30 5.59 5.50 -4.04
C ASN A 30 6.83 5.18 -3.21
N ILE A 31 7.69 4.25 -3.66
CA ILE A 31 8.97 3.97 -3.00
C ILE A 31 9.96 5.12 -3.18
N GLU A 32 10.01 5.72 -4.37
CA GLU A 32 10.80 6.94 -4.62
C GLU A 32 10.36 8.08 -3.68
N ALA A 33 9.06 8.38 -3.63
CA ALA A 33 8.51 9.41 -2.74
C ALA A 33 8.74 9.09 -1.26
N LEU A 34 8.59 7.83 -0.84
CA LEU A 34 8.85 7.41 0.54
C LEU A 34 10.32 7.63 0.92
N ASN A 35 11.26 7.25 0.05
CA ASN A 35 12.69 7.45 0.29
C ASN A 35 13.04 8.93 0.42
N GLU A 36 12.47 9.80 -0.41
CA GLU A 36 12.66 11.26 -0.28
C GLU A 36 12.12 11.79 1.06
N ILE A 37 10.96 11.30 1.49
CA ILE A 37 10.35 11.68 2.77
C ILE A 37 11.22 11.22 3.95
N LEU A 38 11.70 9.96 3.94
CA LEU A 38 12.57 9.41 4.99
C LEU A 38 13.88 10.18 5.12
N GLN A 39 14.48 10.59 3.99
CA GLN A 39 15.68 11.42 3.99
C GLN A 39 15.42 12.84 4.48
N LYS A 40 14.34 13.47 3.99
CA LYS A 40 14.02 14.86 4.33
C LYS A 40 13.63 15.04 5.81
N TYR A 41 12.99 14.04 6.40
CA TYR A 41 12.51 14.07 7.78
C TYR A 41 13.21 13.03 8.66
N ALA A 42 14.52 12.84 8.45
CA ALA A 42 15.33 11.95 9.27
C ALA A 42 15.16 12.21 10.77
N ASP A 43 15.10 11.13 11.56
CA ASP A 43 14.93 11.14 13.01
C ASP A 43 13.62 11.79 13.52
N LYS A 44 12.61 11.93 12.65
CA LYS A 44 11.27 12.42 13.01
C LYS A 44 10.21 11.32 12.91
N ASN A 45 9.17 11.47 13.73
CA ASN A 45 7.93 10.74 13.54
C ASN A 45 7.03 11.53 12.59
N ILE A 46 6.58 10.88 11.51
CA ILE A 46 5.74 11.48 10.48
C ILE A 46 4.46 10.67 10.31
N VAL A 47 3.38 11.34 9.88
CA VAL A 47 2.12 10.70 9.52
C VAL A 47 1.90 10.90 8.02
N ILE A 48 1.68 9.81 7.29
CA ILE A 48 1.39 9.83 5.85
C ILE A 48 -0.05 9.38 5.63
N GLY A 49 -0.87 10.26 5.05
CA GLY A 49 -2.19 9.90 4.52
C GLY A 49 -2.07 9.44 3.06
N THR A 50 -2.61 8.27 2.73
CA THR A 50 -2.53 7.70 1.38
C THR A 50 -3.75 6.81 1.05
N HIS A 51 -3.74 6.19 -0.12
CA HIS A 51 -4.77 5.25 -0.59
C HIS A 51 -4.32 3.79 -0.40
N GLY A 52 -5.29 2.87 -0.32
CA GLY A 52 -5.04 1.45 -0.07
C GLY A 52 -4.09 0.80 -1.07
N THR A 53 -4.21 1.11 -2.38
CA THR A 53 -3.32 0.56 -3.42
C THR A 53 -1.88 1.05 -3.26
N ALA A 54 -1.70 2.34 -3.00
CA ALA A 54 -0.37 2.92 -2.78
C ALA A 54 0.29 2.31 -1.54
N LEU A 55 -0.42 2.28 -0.41
CA LEU A 55 0.07 1.67 0.83
C LEU A 55 0.44 0.19 0.63
N SER A 56 -0.44 -0.56 -0.03
CA SER A 56 -0.23 -1.99 -0.26
C SER A 56 0.93 -2.27 -1.20
N SER A 57 1.13 -1.41 -2.21
CA SER A 57 2.28 -1.51 -3.11
C SER A 57 3.61 -1.26 -2.38
N ILE A 58 3.62 -0.33 -1.41
CA ILE A 58 4.78 -0.09 -0.54
C ILE A 58 5.06 -1.31 0.34
N PHE A 59 4.04 -1.88 0.98
CA PHE A 59 4.22 -3.09 1.79
C PHE A 59 4.67 -4.28 0.95
N ASN A 60 4.12 -4.44 -0.26
CA ASN A 60 4.55 -5.47 -1.19
C ASN A 60 6.04 -5.35 -1.56
N TYR A 61 6.58 -4.12 -1.67
CA TYR A 61 7.99 -3.91 -1.97
C TYR A 61 8.92 -4.47 -0.89
N TYR A 62 8.56 -4.29 0.39
CA TYR A 62 9.36 -4.78 1.52
C TYR A 62 9.03 -6.23 1.90
N ASP A 63 7.82 -6.69 1.62
CA ASP A 63 7.32 -8.03 1.89
C ASP A 63 6.44 -8.49 0.71
N PRO A 64 7.00 -9.25 -0.25
CA PRO A 64 6.25 -9.78 -1.39
C PRO A 64 5.06 -10.68 -1.00
N GLY A 65 5.01 -11.18 0.24
CA GLY A 65 3.86 -11.88 0.81
C GLY A 65 2.63 -10.98 0.98
N PHE A 66 2.81 -9.66 1.02
CA PHE A 66 1.72 -8.69 0.93
C PHE A 66 1.21 -8.59 -0.51
N ASN A 67 0.35 -9.53 -0.90
CA ASN A 67 -0.15 -9.68 -2.27
C ASN A 67 -1.63 -9.23 -2.41
N GLY A 68 -2.26 -9.60 -3.54
CA GLY A 68 -3.66 -9.26 -3.81
C GLY A 68 -4.65 -9.74 -2.75
N GLU A 69 -4.41 -10.87 -2.07
CA GLU A 69 -5.28 -11.33 -0.98
C GLU A 69 -5.17 -10.42 0.24
N SER A 70 -3.94 -9.99 0.57
CA SER A 70 -3.69 -9.02 1.64
C SER A 70 -4.35 -7.67 1.33
N PHE A 71 -4.28 -7.21 0.08
CA PHE A 71 -5.00 -6.02 -0.38
C PHE A 71 -6.52 -6.14 -0.20
N MET A 72 -7.10 -7.28 -0.60
CA MET A 72 -8.54 -7.52 -0.47
C MET A 72 -9.01 -7.54 0.99
N LYS A 73 -8.17 -7.99 1.92
CA LYS A 73 -8.51 -7.97 3.36
C LYS A 73 -8.64 -6.54 3.88
N ILE A 74 -7.78 -5.62 3.43
CA ILE A 74 -7.74 -4.24 3.95
C ILE A 74 -8.62 -3.26 3.17
N ILE A 75 -9.22 -3.64 2.04
CA ILE A 75 -9.98 -2.72 1.18
C ILE A 75 -11.18 -2.09 1.91
N ASP A 76 -11.73 -2.81 2.89
CA ASP A 76 -12.84 -2.38 3.73
C ASP A 76 -12.39 -1.74 5.04
N PHE A 77 -11.08 -1.62 5.27
CA PHE A 77 -10.51 -1.02 6.49
C PHE A 77 -10.32 0.47 6.27
N MET A 78 -11.16 1.29 6.89
CA MET A 78 -11.09 2.75 6.74
C MET A 78 -11.54 3.48 8.01
N PRO A 79 -10.61 4.14 8.74
CA PRO A 79 -9.17 4.21 8.44
C PRO A 79 -8.47 2.86 8.65
N TYR A 80 -7.32 2.68 8.00
CA TYR A 80 -6.35 1.62 8.28
C TYR A 80 -5.04 2.28 8.70
N ILE A 81 -4.64 2.10 9.97
CA ILE A 81 -3.47 2.76 10.56
C ILE A 81 -2.41 1.70 10.86
N VAL A 82 -1.24 1.91 10.27
CA VAL A 82 -0.09 1.04 10.42
C VAL A 82 1.11 1.90 10.78
N LYS A 83 1.84 1.49 11.81
CA LYS A 83 3.14 2.05 12.16
C LYS A 83 4.23 1.26 11.47
N THR A 84 5.21 1.98 10.93
CA THR A 84 6.40 1.38 10.32
C THR A 84 7.64 2.04 10.89
N GLU A 85 8.71 1.27 11.02
CA GLU A 85 10.00 1.78 11.52
C GLU A 85 11.08 1.60 10.46
N PHE A 86 11.95 2.59 10.36
CA PHE A 86 13.03 2.63 9.38
C PHE A 86 14.34 3.06 10.03
N ALA A 87 15.45 2.48 9.58
CA ALA A 87 16.80 2.99 9.82
C ALA A 87 17.35 3.54 8.50
N GLY A 88 17.31 4.86 8.32
CA GLY A 88 17.48 5.46 7.01
C GLY A 88 16.40 4.96 6.05
N ASN A 89 16.80 4.32 4.95
CA ASN A 89 15.86 3.73 3.98
C ASN A 89 15.62 2.23 4.22
N LYS A 90 16.19 1.65 5.28
CA LYS A 90 16.01 0.24 5.62
C LYS A 90 14.74 0.06 6.45
N PHE A 91 13.78 -0.67 5.91
CA PHE A 91 12.58 -1.10 6.63
C PHE A 91 12.95 -2.06 7.77
N LEU A 92 12.38 -1.84 8.95
CA LEU A 92 12.65 -2.62 10.16
C LEU A 92 11.43 -3.40 10.64
N SER A 93 10.28 -2.73 10.75
CA SER A 93 9.09 -3.32 11.34
C SER A 93 7.82 -2.69 10.77
N LYS A 94 6.73 -3.44 10.91
CA LYS A 94 5.36 -3.01 10.63
C LYS A 94 4.47 -3.51 11.76
N GLU A 95 3.65 -2.62 12.29
CA GLU A 95 2.70 -2.89 13.35
C GLU A 95 1.34 -2.33 12.93
N GLU A 96 0.33 -3.19 12.89
CA GLU A 96 -1.06 -2.75 12.68
C GLU A 96 -1.59 -2.15 13.98
N LEU A 97 -1.91 -0.85 13.95
CA LEU A 97 -2.32 -0.13 15.16
C LEU A 97 -3.84 -0.06 15.29
N PHE A 98 -4.54 0.16 14.18
CA PHE A 98 -5.98 0.39 14.22
C PHE A 98 -6.63 0.20 12.86
N TYR A 99 -7.87 -0.30 12.87
CA TYR A 99 -8.73 -0.26 11.70
C TYR A 99 -10.20 -0.21 12.06
N ILE A 100 -11.01 0.38 11.17
CA ILE A 100 -12.47 0.24 11.20
C ILE A 100 -12.90 -0.53 9.96
N LYS A 101 -13.55 -1.68 10.16
CA LYS A 101 -14.17 -2.42 9.07
C LYS A 101 -15.48 -1.75 8.68
N LYS A 102 -15.58 -1.28 7.43
CA LYS A 102 -16.83 -0.75 6.86
C LYS A 102 -17.92 -1.82 6.97
N LYS A 103 -19.11 -1.39 7.40
CA LYS A 103 -20.33 -2.18 7.29
C LYS A 103 -21.05 -1.71 6.03
N TYR A 104 -21.13 -2.56 5.02
CA TYR A 104 -22.09 -2.31 3.94
C TYR A 104 -23.48 -2.62 4.51
N ILE A 105 -24.36 -1.61 4.51
CA ILE A 105 -25.79 -1.85 4.65
C ILE A 105 -26.25 -2.14 3.23
N ASP A 106 -26.76 -3.34 2.98
CA ASP A 106 -27.42 -3.64 1.72
C ASP A 106 -28.61 -2.67 1.59
N VAL A 107 -28.55 -1.77 0.62
CA VAL A 107 -29.62 -0.81 0.28
C VAL A 107 -30.36 -1.33 -0.94
#